data_AF-A0A958K111-F1
#
_entry.id   AF-A0A958K111-F1
#
_cell.length_a   1.000
_cell.length_b   1.000
_cell.length_c   1.000
_cell.angle_alpha   90.00
_cell.angle_beta   90.00
_cell.angle_gamma   90.00
#
_symmetry.space_group_name_H-M   'P 1'
#
loop_
_entity.id
_entity.type
_entity.pdbx_description
1 polymer ?
#
loop_
_entity_poly.entity_id
_entity_poly.type
_entity_poly.pdbx_seq_one_letter_code
_entity_poly.pdbx_strand_id
1 'polypeptide(L)'
;MTPMQAVQHMNLDIAPRVHISTVKNFAQIGRLPSVSLVGHPESYPMRFPVPDRFISWNVAFDQYAPSFAESESCVEVPSSSESYEEPVSNDPETQLPHNPAGRTGLIGRGALWSYGANQAADAVVLRGPQPNGDYKVLLIERDHGSLAFPGGFLDPGEDQKDVMLREIAE
;
A
#
# COMPACT_ATOMS: atom_id res chain seq x y z
N MET A 1 20.18 -47.73 27.83
CA MET A 1 19.61 -47.54 26.48
C MET A 1 18.35 -46.70 26.64
N THR A 2 18.44 -45.42 26.27
CA THR A 2 17.32 -44.47 26.33
C THR A 2 16.47 -44.63 25.06
N PRO A 3 15.13 -44.71 25.11
CA PRO A 3 14.35 -44.76 23.88
C PRO A 3 14.30 -43.38 23.23
N MET A 4 14.57 -43.32 21.92
CA MET A 4 14.32 -42.14 21.09
C MET A 4 12.83 -41.85 21.07
N GLN A 5 12.45 -40.62 21.40
CA GLN A 5 11.10 -40.12 21.12
C GLN A 5 10.98 -39.87 19.62
N ALA A 6 10.03 -40.53 18.98
CA ALA A 6 9.65 -40.24 17.61
C ALA A 6 9.08 -38.82 17.55
N VAL A 7 9.69 -37.96 16.74
CA VAL A 7 9.17 -36.63 16.42
C VAL A 7 7.92 -36.85 15.56
N GLN A 8 6.76 -36.58 16.16
CA GLN A 8 5.49 -36.61 15.45
C GLN A 8 5.42 -35.35 14.58
N HIS A 9 5.74 -35.48 13.29
CA HIS A 9 5.46 -34.45 12.31
C HIS A 9 3.94 -34.29 12.22
N MET A 10 3.39 -33.27 12.88
CA MET A 10 2.01 -32.83 12.63
C MET A 10 2.01 -32.13 11.27
N ASN A 11 1.63 -32.87 10.22
CA ASN A 11 1.07 -32.25 9.02
C ASN A 11 -0.19 -31.50 9.47
N LEU A 12 -0.10 -30.18 9.59
CA LEU A 12 -1.26 -29.32 9.76
C LEU A 12 -1.98 -29.22 8.41
N ASP A 13 -2.68 -30.29 8.03
CA ASP A 13 -3.71 -30.29 6.97
C ASP A 13 -4.95 -29.53 7.44
N ILE A 14 -4.75 -28.26 7.81
CA ILE A 14 -5.84 -27.34 8.08
C ILE A 14 -5.66 -26.22 7.07
N ALA A 15 -6.12 -26.45 5.84
CA ALA A 15 -6.27 -25.38 4.87
C ALA A 15 -7.00 -24.23 5.57
N PRO A 16 -6.36 -23.05 5.79
CA PRO A 16 -7.04 -21.96 6.44
C PRO A 16 -8.26 -21.62 5.57
N ARG A 17 -9.45 -21.59 6.17
CA ARG A 17 -10.60 -20.94 5.54
C ARG A 17 -10.25 -19.46 5.44
N VAL A 18 -9.63 -19.07 4.33
CA VAL A 18 -9.30 -17.67 4.04
C VAL A 18 -10.63 -16.97 3.81
N HIS A 19 -11.05 -16.16 4.78
CA HIS A 19 -12.18 -15.26 4.60
C HIS A 19 -11.66 -13.98 3.96
N ILE A 20 -11.76 -13.89 2.63
CA ILE A 20 -11.40 -12.68 1.88
C ILE A 20 -12.62 -11.77 1.84
N SER A 21 -12.56 -10.65 2.56
CA SER A 21 -13.58 -9.60 2.53
C SER A 21 -13.00 -8.34 1.90
N THR A 22 -13.51 -7.94 0.73
CA THR A 22 -13.22 -6.61 0.17
C THR A 22 -14.05 -5.57 0.92
N VAL A 23 -13.41 -4.75 1.75
CA VAL A 23 -14.09 -3.64 2.42
C VAL A 23 -14.19 -2.46 1.45
N LYS A 24 -15.35 -2.33 0.79
CA LYS A 24 -15.70 -1.17 -0.04
C LYS A 24 -16.38 -0.10 0.82
N ASN A 25 -15.63 0.50 1.76
CA ASN A 25 -15.96 1.77 2.41
C ASN A 25 -14.92 2.10 3.49
N PHE A 26 -13.83 2.75 3.09
CA PHE A 26 -12.85 3.33 4.02
C PHE A 26 -13.22 4.74 4.52
N ALA A 27 -14.42 5.24 4.16
CA ALA A 27 -14.87 6.61 4.44
C ALA A 27 -14.98 7.01 5.93
N GLN A 28 -14.65 6.11 6.88
CA GLN A 28 -14.71 6.37 8.32
C GLN A 28 -13.36 6.32 9.05
N ILE A 29 -12.25 6.02 8.37
CA ILE A 29 -10.92 6.25 8.96
C ILE A 29 -10.55 7.68 8.59
N GLY A 30 -10.49 8.57 9.58
CA GLY A 30 -10.20 9.99 9.36
C GLY A 30 -9.02 10.17 8.41
N ARG A 31 -9.15 11.06 7.41
CA ARG A 31 -8.08 11.40 6.46
C ARG A 31 -6.77 11.52 7.23
N LEU A 32 -5.84 10.61 6.99
CA LEU A 32 -4.50 10.75 7.53
C LEU A 32 -3.96 12.10 7.00
N PRO A 33 -3.37 12.94 7.86
CA PRO A 33 -2.75 14.17 7.41
C PRO A 33 -1.70 13.80 6.37
N SER A 34 -1.94 14.30 5.16
CA SER A 34 -1.04 14.49 4.01
C SER A 34 0.19 13.57 3.90
N VAL A 35 0.35 13.03 2.69
CA VAL A 35 1.49 12.30 2.08
C VAL A 35 2.86 13.06 2.18
N SER A 36 3.00 14.03 3.08
CA SER A 36 4.12 14.97 3.17
C SER A 36 5.24 14.56 4.14
N LEU A 37 5.10 13.50 4.95
CA LEU A 37 6.09 13.25 6.04
C LEU A 37 6.66 11.84 6.18
N VAL A 38 6.07 10.79 5.61
CA VAL A 38 6.58 9.42 5.81
C VAL A 38 7.26 8.93 4.53
N GLY A 39 8.58 8.71 4.62
CA GLY A 39 9.36 8.01 3.60
C GLY A 39 9.86 8.88 2.45
N HIS A 40 10.44 10.06 2.72
CA HIS A 40 11.24 10.79 1.72
C HIS A 40 12.47 9.93 1.38
N PRO A 41 12.53 9.26 0.22
CA PRO A 41 13.76 8.56 -0.16
C PRO A 41 14.83 9.64 -0.31
N GLU A 42 16.08 9.37 0.13
CA GLU A 42 17.17 10.37 0.11
C GLU A 42 17.40 11.00 -1.28
N SER A 43 16.93 10.33 -2.34
CA SER A 43 17.06 10.75 -3.73
C SER A 43 16.02 11.77 -4.21
N TYR A 44 14.96 12.05 -3.45
CA TYR A 44 13.91 12.96 -3.92
C TYR A 44 14.31 14.43 -3.74
N PRO A 45 13.79 15.34 -4.58
CA PRO A 45 13.90 16.77 -4.31
C PRO A 45 13.02 17.20 -3.14
N MET A 46 13.34 18.34 -2.56
CA MET A 46 12.49 19.01 -1.57
C MET A 46 11.12 19.31 -2.18
N ARG A 47 10.07 18.97 -1.45
CA ARG A 47 8.68 19.23 -1.87
C ARG A 47 8.38 20.73 -1.86
N PHE A 48 7.59 21.20 -2.82
CA PHE A 48 7.01 22.54 -2.77
C PHE A 48 6.07 22.67 -1.57
N PRO A 49 6.18 23.69 -0.71
CA PRO A 49 5.31 23.85 0.44
C PRO A 49 3.84 24.00 0.05
N VAL A 50 2.97 23.15 0.60
CA VAL A 50 1.51 23.21 0.40
C VAL A 50 0.82 23.48 1.74
N PRO A 51 0.44 24.73 2.04
CA PRO A 51 -0.39 25.03 3.21
C PRO A 51 -1.73 24.29 3.16
N ASP A 52 -2.28 23.91 4.31
CA ASP A 52 -3.50 23.10 4.43
C ASP A 52 -4.67 23.60 3.55
N ARG A 53 -4.87 24.91 3.50
CA ARG A 53 -5.93 25.55 2.68
C ARG A 53 -5.79 25.33 1.17
N PHE A 54 -4.62 24.94 0.70
CA PHE A 54 -4.30 24.72 -0.72
C PHE A 54 -4.12 23.23 -1.06
N ILE A 55 -4.35 22.31 -0.12
CA ILE A 55 -4.27 20.87 -0.38
C ILE A 55 -5.32 20.46 -1.41
N SER A 56 -6.57 20.94 -1.28
CA SER A 56 -7.64 20.58 -2.21
C SER A 56 -7.42 21.17 -3.61
N TRP A 57 -7.52 20.32 -4.65
CA TRP A 57 -7.46 20.74 -6.05
C TRP A 57 -8.52 21.78 -6.43
N ASN A 58 -9.66 21.79 -5.74
CA ASN A 58 -10.75 22.75 -5.96
C ASN A 58 -10.42 24.18 -5.51
N VAL A 59 -9.31 24.38 -4.78
CA VAL A 59 -8.82 25.69 -4.40
C VAL A 59 -7.74 26.09 -5.41
N ALA A 60 -7.92 27.26 -6.04
CA ALA A 60 -6.93 27.84 -6.93
C ALA A 60 -5.63 28.11 -6.16
N PHE A 61 -4.50 27.78 -6.78
CA PHE A 61 -3.18 28.00 -6.20
C PHE A 61 -2.20 28.38 -7.32
N ASP A 62 -2.33 29.61 -7.80
CA ASP A 62 -1.66 30.09 -9.03
C ASP A 62 -0.13 30.02 -8.97
N GLN A 63 0.44 30.10 -7.76
CA GLN A 63 1.88 30.01 -7.51
C GLN A 63 2.36 28.58 -7.22
N TYR A 64 1.51 27.57 -7.41
CA TYR A 64 1.87 26.17 -7.16
C TYR A 64 2.93 25.71 -8.16
N ALA A 65 4.15 25.49 -7.67
CA ALA A 65 5.30 25.07 -8.48
C ALA A 65 5.95 23.80 -7.89
N PRO A 66 5.27 22.64 -7.97
CA PRO A 66 5.76 21.40 -7.40
C PRO A 66 7.07 20.96 -8.04
N SER A 67 7.95 20.34 -7.24
CA SER A 67 9.16 19.74 -7.77
C SER A 67 8.85 18.42 -8.47
N PHE A 68 9.59 18.11 -9.54
CA PHE A 68 9.43 16.88 -10.29
C PHE A 68 10.33 15.78 -9.73
N ALA A 69 9.78 14.58 -9.52
CA ALA A 69 10.52 13.41 -9.06
C ALA A 69 10.08 12.15 -9.80
N GLU A 70 11.06 11.42 -10.35
CA GLU A 70 10.90 10.08 -10.91
C GLU A 70 12.18 9.28 -10.65
N SER A 71 12.03 8.02 -10.25
CA SER A 71 13.16 7.11 -10.01
C SER A 71 13.45 6.29 -11.26
N GLU A 72 14.69 6.33 -11.74
CA GLU A 72 15.18 5.47 -12.84
C GLU A 72 15.18 3.99 -12.47
N SER A 73 15.15 3.66 -11.17
CA SER A 73 15.11 2.28 -10.68
C SER A 73 13.76 1.58 -10.90
N CYS A 74 12.73 2.31 -11.32
CA CYS A 74 11.38 1.77 -11.50
C CYS A 74 11.01 1.82 -12.99
N VAL A 75 10.87 0.65 -13.60
CA VAL A 75 10.30 0.54 -14.95
C VAL A 75 8.80 0.80 -14.84
N GLU A 76 8.29 1.76 -15.61
CA GLU A 76 6.87 2.09 -15.60
C GLU A 76 6.04 0.90 -16.09
N VAL A 77 5.10 0.47 -15.25
CA VAL A 77 4.07 -0.50 -15.62
C VAL A 77 2.76 0.23 -15.91
N PRO A 78 1.86 -0.33 -16.74
CA PRO A 78 0.57 0.29 -17.03
C PRO A 78 -0.19 0.67 -15.76
N SER A 79 -0.55 1.94 -15.68
CA SER A 79 -1.37 2.50 -14.60
C SER A 79 -2.75 1.85 -14.55
N SER A 80 -3.19 1.39 -13.39
CA SER A 80 -4.62 1.20 -13.13
C SER A 80 -5.26 2.57 -12.93
N SER A 81 -6.26 2.92 -13.74
CA SER A 81 -7.05 4.14 -13.52
C SER A 81 -8.06 3.99 -12.37
N GLU A 82 -8.19 2.78 -11.82
CA GLU A 82 -9.15 2.45 -10.77
C GLU A 82 -8.55 2.72 -9.39
N SER A 83 -8.99 3.80 -8.77
CA SER A 83 -8.76 4.08 -7.35
C SER A 83 -9.92 3.52 -6.52
N TYR A 84 -9.60 3.00 -5.33
CA TYR A 84 -10.61 2.59 -4.34
C TYR A 84 -11.17 3.76 -3.51
N GLU A 85 -10.57 4.95 -3.61
CA GLU A 85 -11.03 6.14 -2.90
C GLU A 85 -12.06 6.93 -3.72
N GLU A 86 -11.58 7.63 -4.74
CA GLU A 86 -12.38 8.49 -5.62
C GLU A 86 -11.84 8.36 -7.05
N PRO A 87 -12.68 8.61 -8.08
CA PRO A 87 -12.21 8.67 -9.46
C PRO A 87 -11.02 9.61 -9.60
N VAL A 88 -9.96 9.13 -10.24
CA VAL A 88 -8.74 9.91 -10.45
C VAL A 88 -9.00 10.89 -11.60
N SER A 89 -8.98 12.19 -11.30
CA SER A 89 -8.98 13.23 -12.33
C SER A 89 -7.57 13.43 -12.85
N ASN A 90 -7.43 13.76 -14.13
CA ASN A 90 -6.14 14.11 -14.71
C ASN A 90 -5.94 15.62 -14.75
N ASP A 91 -4.69 16.03 -14.58
CA ASP A 91 -4.24 17.37 -14.84
C ASP A 91 -4.49 17.74 -16.31
N PRO A 92 -5.14 18.89 -16.60
CA PRO A 92 -5.52 19.23 -17.97
C PRO A 92 -4.31 19.51 -18.88
N GLU A 93 -3.18 19.95 -18.33
CA GLU A 93 -1.99 20.30 -19.10
C GLU A 93 -1.07 19.10 -19.28
N THR A 94 -0.74 18.41 -18.19
CA THR A 94 0.20 17.29 -18.20
C THR A 94 -0.46 15.94 -18.49
N GLN A 95 -1.79 15.86 -18.40
CA GLN A 95 -2.58 14.62 -18.48
C GLN A 95 -2.22 13.57 -17.41
N LEU A 96 -1.42 13.96 -16.41
CA LEU A 96 -1.04 13.10 -15.31
C LEU A 96 -2.14 13.06 -14.24
N PRO A 97 -2.31 11.92 -13.54
CA PRO A 97 -3.34 11.79 -12.51
C PRO A 97 -3.07 12.69 -11.30
N HIS A 98 -4.10 13.39 -10.85
CA HIS A 98 -4.11 14.10 -9.58
C HIS A 98 -4.33 13.12 -8.43
N ASN A 99 -3.57 13.30 -7.35
CA ASN A 99 -3.81 12.56 -6.11
C ASN A 99 -5.20 12.94 -5.54
N PRO A 100 -6.14 11.99 -5.34
CA PRO A 100 -7.46 12.27 -4.76
C PRO A 100 -7.41 12.96 -3.38
N ALA A 101 -6.34 12.72 -2.61
CA ALA A 101 -6.14 13.35 -1.30
C ALA A 101 -5.70 14.83 -1.40
N GLY A 102 -5.26 15.29 -2.57
CA GLY A 102 -4.84 16.68 -2.83
C GLY A 102 -3.38 16.85 -3.21
N ARG A 103 -2.95 18.12 -3.32
CA ARG A 103 -1.59 18.53 -3.65
C ARG A 103 -0.58 18.04 -2.61
N THR A 104 0.56 17.53 -3.07
CA THR A 104 1.63 16.99 -2.22
C THR A 104 2.94 17.75 -2.32
N GLY A 105 3.02 18.78 -3.18
CA GLY A 105 4.25 19.51 -3.44
C GLY A 105 5.26 18.80 -4.35
N LEU A 106 4.92 17.59 -4.84
CA LEU A 106 5.65 16.89 -5.89
C LEU A 106 4.72 16.51 -7.05
N ILE A 107 5.31 16.46 -8.24
CA ILE A 107 4.73 15.86 -9.45
C ILE A 107 5.67 14.77 -9.98
N GLY A 108 5.17 13.93 -10.89
CA GLY A 108 5.82 12.68 -11.27
C GLY A 108 5.43 11.53 -10.33
N ARG A 109 5.92 10.32 -10.62
CA ARG A 109 5.63 9.11 -9.80
C ARG A 109 6.51 8.96 -8.58
N GLY A 110 7.63 9.68 -8.51
CA GLY A 110 8.71 9.32 -7.60
C GLY A 110 9.20 7.90 -7.89
N ALA A 111 9.19 7.05 -6.88
CA ALA A 111 9.64 5.65 -6.89
C ALA A 111 8.46 4.66 -6.93
N LEU A 112 7.25 5.15 -7.20
CA LEU A 112 6.10 4.29 -7.45
C LEU A 112 6.19 3.67 -8.85
N TRP A 113 5.64 2.47 -8.99
CA TRP A 113 5.75 1.68 -10.22
C TRP A 113 4.92 2.24 -11.38
N SER A 114 3.78 2.86 -11.08
CA SER A 114 2.87 3.41 -12.08
C SER A 114 2.28 4.76 -11.68
N TYR A 115 1.74 5.47 -12.67
CA TYR A 115 1.08 6.76 -12.45
C TYR A 115 -0.29 6.48 -11.86
N GLY A 116 -0.78 7.35 -10.97
CA GLY A 116 -2.10 7.17 -10.37
C GLY A 116 -2.09 6.08 -9.30
N ALA A 117 -3.09 5.19 -9.32
CA ALA A 117 -3.30 4.22 -8.26
C ALA A 117 -2.29 3.05 -8.37
N ASN A 118 -1.44 2.92 -7.35
CA ASN A 118 -0.53 1.78 -7.17
C ASN A 118 -1.19 0.82 -6.17
N GLN A 119 -1.98 -0.12 -6.68
CA GLN A 119 -2.76 -1.01 -5.84
C GLN A 119 -1.88 -2.04 -5.13
N ALA A 120 -2.17 -2.29 -3.86
CA ALA A 120 -1.52 -3.28 -3.02
C ALA A 120 -2.56 -4.07 -2.23
N ALA A 121 -2.19 -5.27 -1.80
CA ALA A 121 -3.01 -6.08 -0.92
C ALA A 121 -2.16 -6.59 0.26
N ASP A 122 -2.70 -6.43 1.47
CA ASP A 122 -2.11 -6.93 2.71
C ASP A 122 -2.97 -8.07 3.26
N ALA A 123 -2.34 -9.21 3.54
CA ALA A 123 -3.00 -10.34 4.15
C ALA A 123 -3.00 -10.23 5.68
N VAL A 124 -4.21 -10.16 6.25
CA VAL A 124 -4.42 -10.22 7.70
C VAL A 124 -4.83 -11.65 8.08
N VAL A 125 -3.86 -12.45 8.53
CA VAL A 125 -4.12 -13.84 8.96
C VAL A 125 -4.26 -13.90 10.48
N LEU A 126 -5.43 -14.36 10.93
CA LEU A 126 -5.77 -14.47 12.34
C LEU A 126 -5.88 -15.94 12.78
N ARG A 127 -5.35 -16.27 13.96
CA ARG A 127 -5.57 -17.56 14.65
C ARG A 127 -6.20 -17.31 16.01
N GLY A 128 -7.47 -17.68 16.17
CA GLY A 128 -8.18 -17.55 17.43
C GLY A 128 -9.68 -17.83 17.35
N PRO A 129 -10.44 -17.49 18.41
CA PRO A 129 -9.92 -16.96 19.68
C PRO A 129 -9.08 -18.00 20.42
N GLN A 130 -8.06 -17.54 21.15
CA GLN A 130 -7.30 -18.34 22.10
C GLN A 130 -8.12 -18.55 23.39
N PRO A 131 -7.74 -19.48 24.29
CA PRO A 131 -8.48 -19.70 25.54
C PRO A 131 -8.65 -18.46 26.42
N ASN A 132 -7.78 -17.45 26.29
CA ASN A 132 -7.87 -16.18 27.00
C ASN A 132 -8.70 -15.11 26.27
N GLY A 133 -9.28 -15.42 25.10
CA GLY A 133 -10.06 -14.50 24.27
C GLY A 133 -9.25 -13.74 23.22
N ASP A 134 -7.91 -13.85 23.21
CA ASP A 134 -7.06 -13.12 22.28
C ASP A 134 -7.00 -13.75 20.88
N TYR A 135 -6.49 -12.99 19.91
CA TYR A 135 -6.13 -13.49 18.59
C TYR A 135 -4.61 -13.42 18.40
N LYS A 136 -4.06 -14.39 17.67
CA LYS A 136 -2.71 -14.31 17.13
C LYS A 136 -2.78 -13.82 15.69
N VAL A 137 -1.84 -12.96 15.31
CA VAL A 137 -1.75 -12.36 13.98
C VAL A 137 -0.44 -12.83 13.33
N LEU A 138 -0.49 -13.20 12.06
CA LEU A 138 0.72 -13.45 11.26
C LEU A 138 1.33 -12.11 10.85
N LEU A 139 2.62 -11.94 11.11
CA LEU A 139 3.44 -10.81 10.67
C LEU A 139 4.74 -11.36 10.08
N ILE A 140 5.29 -10.62 9.14
CA ILE A 140 6.62 -10.85 8.55
C ILE A 140 7.59 -9.77 9.04
N GLU A 141 8.90 -10.05 8.94
CA GLU A 141 9.96 -9.08 9.19
C GLU A 141 10.52 -8.60 7.83
N ARG A 142 10.49 -7.29 7.57
CA ARG A 142 11.07 -6.71 6.34
C ARG A 142 12.58 -6.50 6.49
N ASP A 143 13.27 -6.19 5.39
CA ASP A 143 14.74 -6.01 5.32
C ASP A 143 15.36 -5.08 6.38
N HIS A 144 14.56 -4.16 6.95
CA HIS A 144 14.99 -3.22 7.99
C HIS A 144 14.55 -3.62 9.41
N GLY A 145 14.13 -4.87 9.62
CA GLY A 145 13.74 -5.40 10.93
C GLY A 145 12.35 -4.96 11.43
N SER A 146 11.58 -4.24 10.60
CA SER A 146 10.23 -3.81 10.94
C SER A 146 9.22 -4.94 10.69
N LEU A 147 8.33 -5.16 11.67
CA LEU A 147 7.19 -6.06 11.50
C LEU A 147 6.13 -5.44 10.57
N ALA A 148 5.60 -6.24 9.66
CA ALA A 148 4.55 -5.84 8.71
C ALA A 148 3.57 -6.99 8.45
N PHE A 149 2.42 -6.69 7.85
CA PHE A 149 1.59 -7.72 7.25
C PHE A 149 2.29 -8.30 6.01
N PRO A 150 2.09 -9.60 5.71
CA PRO A 150 2.47 -10.16 4.41
C PRO A 150 1.65 -9.47 3.32
N GLY A 151 2.31 -8.70 2.48
CA GLY A 151 1.63 -7.83 1.53
C GLY A 151 2.58 -7.17 0.55
N GLY A 152 2.01 -6.86 -0.61
CA GLY A 152 2.72 -6.30 -1.74
C GLY A 152 1.77 -5.74 -2.78
N PHE A 153 2.35 -5.25 -3.86
CA PHE A 153 1.63 -4.63 -4.96
C PHE A 153 0.99 -5.67 -5.87
N LEU A 154 -0.06 -5.27 -6.58
CA LEU A 154 -0.67 -6.05 -7.64
C LEU A 154 0.20 -6.01 -8.89
N ASP A 155 0.50 -7.18 -9.45
CA ASP A 155 1.08 -7.28 -10.79
C ASP A 155 0.00 -7.15 -11.89
N PRO A 156 0.38 -6.80 -13.14
CA PRO A 156 -0.58 -6.70 -14.24
C PRO A 156 -1.37 -8.00 -14.46
N GLY A 157 -2.68 -7.94 -14.21
CA GLY A 157 -3.60 -9.06 -14.38
C GLY A 157 -3.85 -9.89 -13.12
N GLU A 158 -3.18 -9.62 -12.00
CA GLU A 158 -3.51 -10.19 -10.69
C GLU A 158 -4.76 -9.51 -10.10
N ASP A 159 -5.59 -10.28 -9.39
CA ASP A 159 -6.57 -9.73 -8.46
C ASP A 159 -6.01 -9.66 -7.02
N GLN A 160 -6.77 -9.07 -6.08
CA GLN A 160 -6.27 -8.92 -4.70
C GLN A 160 -6.04 -10.27 -4.00
N LYS A 161 -6.75 -11.33 -4.41
CA LYS A 161 -6.59 -12.67 -3.83
C LYS A 161 -5.30 -13.32 -4.29
N ASP A 162 -4.95 -13.13 -5.56
CA ASP A 162 -3.71 -13.65 -6.13
C ASP A 162 -2.50 -13.09 -5.37
N VAL A 163 -2.46 -11.77 -5.17
CA VAL A 163 -1.42 -11.09 -4.36
C VAL A 163 -1.40 -11.62 -2.94
N MET A 164 -2.54 -11.69 -2.25
CA MET A 164 -2.59 -12.17 -0.88
C MET A 164 -2.06 -13.60 -0.74
N LEU A 165 -2.37 -14.49 -1.68
CA LEU A 165 -1.89 -15.87 -1.64
C LEU A 165 -0.39 -15.96 -1.90
N ARG A 166 0.13 -15.15 -2.84
CA ARG A 166 1.56 -15.04 -3.15
C ARG A 166 2.35 -14.51 -1.94
N GLU A 167 1.96 -13.37 -1.41
CA GLU A 167 2.65 -12.68 -0.31
C GLU A 167 2.61 -13.43 1.02
N ILE A 168 1.60 -14.28 1.27
CA ILE A 168 1.59 -15.16 2.44
C ILE A 168 2.60 -16.32 2.30
N ALA A 169 2.89 -16.74 1.07
CA ALA A 169 3.75 -17.89 0.80
C ALA A 169 5.24 -17.55 0.75
N GLU A 170 5.58 -16.27 0.54
CA GLU A 170 6.93 -15.70 0.60
C GLU A 170 7.44 -15.55 2.04
#